data_AF-A0A7C6FAQ0-F1
#
_entry.id   AF-A0A7C6FAQ0-F1
#
_cell.length_a   1.000
_cell.length_b   1.000
_cell.length_c   1.000
_cell.angle_alpha   90.00
_cell.angle_beta   90.00
_cell.angle_gamma   90.00
#
_symmetry.space_group_name_H-M   'P 1'
#
loop_
_entity.id
_entity.type
_entity.pdbx_description
1 polymer ?
#
loop_
_entity_poly.entity_id
_entity_poly.type
_entity_poly.pdbx_seq_one_letter_code
_entity_poly.pdbx_strand_id
1 'polypeptide(L)'
;MRPTFSCAALLLSASALWLALQGPAQLAPKIPGPNFASFESPAETARWRAFGQAVAEPSTEFPSWQTHSLRVSLPAAASGGVQTDQVPRDWQRYEALQFFVYAEQAARLSVELADDKAAAERTVDLHPGAQHVQLRLKEFSGVDLRRVMRLRLSMGGPATLYLDRFRLTEYNPVLAALGRLDAPYATEIQTPHVPWANPYSRGPISLLIVPDVANGRSAVELAQRLEVKLHAVT
;
A
#
# COMPACT_ATOMS: atom_id res chain seq x y z
N MET A 1 40.69 54.89 13.95
CA MET A 1 39.42 54.14 14.06
C MET A 1 39.43 53.04 13.01
N ARG A 2 39.46 51.76 13.42
CA ARG A 2 39.41 50.60 12.50
C ARG A 2 38.05 49.92 12.66
N PRO A 3 37.30 49.63 11.57
CA PRO A 3 36.05 48.91 11.67
C PRO A 3 36.33 47.39 11.74
N THR A 4 35.84 46.76 12.80
CA THR A 4 35.76 45.30 12.92
C THR A 4 34.55 44.81 12.13
N PHE A 5 34.80 44.22 10.95
CA PHE A 5 33.76 43.56 10.17
C PHE A 5 33.41 42.20 10.78
N SER A 6 32.11 42.02 10.96
CA SER A 6 31.46 40.92 11.68
C SER A 6 31.56 39.60 10.93
N CYS A 7 32.33 38.65 11.49
CA CYS A 7 32.51 37.29 10.96
C CYS A 7 31.26 36.39 11.14
N ALA A 8 30.22 36.88 11.82
CA ALA A 8 29.04 36.10 12.17
C ALA A 8 28.06 35.87 11.00
N ALA A 9 28.06 36.73 9.97
CA ALA A 9 27.09 36.65 8.87
C ALA A 9 27.38 35.50 7.87
N LEU A 10 28.63 35.04 7.77
CA LEU A 10 29.05 33.98 6.84
C LEU A 10 28.73 32.56 7.34
N LEU A 11 28.62 32.35 8.65
CA LEU A 11 28.33 31.03 9.23
C LEU A 11 26.84 30.66 9.15
N LEU A 12 25.93 31.64 9.19
CA LEU A 12 24.48 31.40 9.09
C LEU A 12 24.04 30.99 7.68
N SER A 13 24.72 31.48 6.64
CA SER A 13 24.40 31.17 5.25
C SER A 13 24.85 29.76 4.84
N ALA A 14 25.98 29.28 5.38
CA ALA A 14 26.47 27.92 5.13
C ALA A 14 25.55 26.84 5.74
N SER A 15 25.02 27.07 6.95
CA SER A 15 24.11 26.13 7.63
C SER A 15 22.75 26.00 6.92
N ALA A 16 22.20 27.09 6.38
CA ALA A 16 20.96 27.07 5.62
C ALA A 16 21.11 26.34 4.28
N LEU A 17 22.26 26.51 3.61
CA LEU A 17 22.56 25.78 2.37
C LEU A 17 22.79 24.29 2.64
N TRP A 18 23.42 23.94 3.77
CA TRP A 18 23.64 22.55 4.17
C TRP A 18 22.32 21.85 4.55
N LEU A 19 21.40 22.53 5.26
CA LEU A 19 20.05 22.03 5.53
C LEU A 19 19.18 21.93 4.26
N ALA A 20 19.34 22.84 3.30
CA ALA A 20 18.64 22.74 2.01
C ALA A 20 19.18 21.60 1.12
N LEU A 21 20.47 21.25 1.26
CA LEU A 21 21.12 20.16 0.52
C LEU A 21 21.00 18.79 1.21
N GLN A 22 20.84 18.75 2.54
CA GLN A 22 20.74 17.52 3.34
C GLN A 22 19.33 17.24 3.86
N GLY A 23 18.42 18.21 3.77
CA GLY A 23 17.00 17.92 3.94
C GLY A 23 16.66 16.78 2.98
N PRO A 24 15.83 15.80 3.37
CA PRO A 24 15.40 14.78 2.45
C PRO A 24 14.63 15.51 1.35
N ALA A 25 15.34 15.88 0.29
CA ALA A 25 14.73 16.28 -0.95
C ALA A 25 13.78 15.11 -1.21
N GLN A 26 12.48 15.37 -1.07
CA GLN A 26 11.47 14.42 -1.49
C GLN A 26 11.82 14.20 -2.95
N LEU A 27 12.51 13.08 -3.20
CA LEU A 27 12.89 12.68 -4.55
C LEU A 27 11.61 12.82 -5.33
N ALA A 28 11.65 13.65 -6.38
CA ALA A 28 10.48 13.89 -7.20
C ALA A 28 9.84 12.53 -7.47
N PRO A 29 8.54 12.33 -7.11
CA PRO A 29 7.95 11.01 -7.10
C PRO A 29 8.18 10.39 -8.46
N LYS A 30 8.90 9.26 -8.50
CA LYS A 30 9.13 8.56 -9.75
C LYS A 30 7.76 8.22 -10.34
N ILE A 31 7.69 8.23 -11.67
CA ILE A 31 6.46 7.91 -12.40
C ILE A 31 5.87 6.62 -11.80
N PRO A 32 4.61 6.63 -11.32
CA PRO A 32 4.01 5.46 -10.71
C PRO A 32 4.03 4.32 -11.73
N GLY A 33 4.41 3.12 -11.28
CA GLY A 33 4.49 1.97 -12.16
C GLY A 33 3.11 1.51 -12.64
N PRO A 34 3.08 0.60 -13.63
CA PRO A 34 1.84 0.19 -14.26
C PRO A 34 0.93 -0.55 -13.28
N ASN A 35 -0.36 -0.23 -13.32
CA ASN A 35 -1.40 -1.17 -12.89
C ASN A 35 -1.61 -2.18 -14.02
N PHE A 36 -1.58 -3.47 -13.71
CA PHE A 36 -1.67 -4.52 -14.74
C PHE A 36 -2.70 -5.61 -14.43
N ALA A 37 -3.36 -5.52 -13.27
CA ALA A 37 -4.56 -6.32 -12.99
C ALA A 37 -5.53 -5.51 -12.12
N SER A 38 -6.52 -4.87 -12.74
CA SER A 38 -7.64 -4.16 -12.09
C SER A 38 -8.96 -4.94 -12.12
N PHE A 39 -9.05 -5.96 -12.97
CA PHE A 39 -10.21 -6.81 -13.19
C PHE A 39 -11.48 -6.12 -13.73
N GLU A 40 -11.34 -4.87 -14.19
CA GLU A 40 -12.44 -4.07 -14.73
C GLU A 40 -12.89 -4.49 -16.13
N SER A 41 -12.12 -5.36 -16.80
CA SER A 41 -12.51 -5.92 -18.09
C SER A 41 -12.57 -7.45 -18.05
N PRO A 42 -13.59 -8.09 -18.65
CA PRO A 42 -13.66 -9.56 -18.73
C PRO A 42 -12.43 -10.18 -19.42
N ALA A 43 -11.84 -9.47 -20.38
CA ALA A 43 -10.64 -9.90 -21.09
C ALA A 43 -9.40 -9.91 -20.18
N GLU A 44 -9.34 -9.04 -19.17
CA GLU A 44 -8.30 -9.04 -18.14
C GLU A 44 -8.49 -10.21 -17.17
N THR A 45 -9.71 -10.40 -16.66
CA THR A 45 -10.06 -11.51 -15.76
C THR A 45 -9.78 -12.86 -16.40
N ALA A 46 -10.10 -13.05 -17.68
CA ALA A 46 -9.83 -14.29 -18.42
C ALA A 46 -8.33 -14.65 -18.53
N ARG A 47 -7.41 -13.70 -18.28
CA ARG A 47 -5.96 -13.95 -18.26
C ARG A 47 -5.47 -14.54 -16.95
N TRP A 48 -6.32 -14.56 -15.92
CA TRP A 48 -6.05 -15.15 -14.62
C TRP A 48 -6.68 -16.53 -14.56
N ARG A 49 -5.85 -17.56 -14.65
CA ARG A 49 -6.28 -18.96 -14.70
C ARG A 49 -6.15 -19.58 -13.33
N ALA A 50 -7.23 -20.20 -12.87
CA ALA A 50 -7.18 -21.05 -11.69
C ALA A 50 -6.32 -22.30 -11.95
N PHE A 51 -5.71 -22.83 -10.89
CA PHE A 51 -5.02 -24.13 -10.92
C PHE A 51 -5.24 -24.88 -9.60
N GLY A 52 -4.96 -26.19 -9.62
CA GLY A 52 -5.32 -27.07 -8.50
C GLY A 52 -6.83 -27.23 -8.41
N GLN A 53 -7.38 -27.11 -7.21
CA GLN A 53 -8.83 -27.14 -6.98
C GLN A 53 -9.43 -25.75 -6.73
N ALA A 54 -8.69 -24.69 -7.06
CA ALA A 54 -9.19 -23.34 -6.94
C ALA A 54 -10.21 -23.02 -8.04
N VAL A 55 -11.17 -22.16 -7.71
CA VAL A 55 -12.07 -21.52 -8.67
C VAL A 55 -11.74 -20.03 -8.68
N ALA A 56 -11.68 -19.43 -9.87
CA ALA A 56 -11.44 -18.02 -10.05
C ALA A 56 -12.52 -17.41 -10.95
N GLU A 57 -13.18 -16.37 -10.46
CA GLU A 57 -14.33 -15.74 -11.13
C GLU A 57 -14.32 -14.22 -10.93
N PRO A 58 -14.85 -13.45 -11.90
CA PRO A 58 -15.05 -12.02 -11.69
C PRO A 58 -16.06 -11.79 -10.57
N SER A 59 -15.84 -10.77 -9.75
CA SER A 59 -16.74 -10.35 -8.68
C SER A 59 -16.89 -8.84 -8.65
N THR A 60 -17.99 -8.36 -8.07
CA THR A 60 -18.19 -6.94 -7.73
C THR A 60 -18.05 -6.69 -6.23
N GLU A 61 -17.63 -7.71 -5.48
CA GLU A 61 -17.41 -7.63 -4.03
C GLU A 61 -15.98 -7.20 -3.72
N PHE A 62 -15.84 -6.34 -2.71
CA PHE A 62 -14.57 -5.82 -2.23
C PHE A 62 -13.61 -5.26 -3.30
N PRO A 63 -14.08 -4.51 -4.33
CA PRO A 63 -13.18 -3.79 -5.22
C PRO A 63 -12.42 -2.72 -4.42
N SER A 64 -11.11 -2.64 -4.59
CA SER A 64 -10.29 -1.55 -4.05
C SER A 64 -10.21 -0.36 -5.00
N TRP A 65 -10.58 -0.59 -6.25
CA TRP A 65 -10.65 0.38 -7.32
C TRP A 65 -11.90 0.10 -8.16
N GLN A 66 -12.67 1.14 -8.46
CA GLN A 66 -13.85 1.06 -9.33
C GLN A 66 -14.87 0.00 -8.90
N THR A 67 -15.07 -1.07 -9.66
CA THR A 67 -16.30 -1.89 -9.59
C THR A 67 -16.01 -3.38 -9.48
N HIS A 68 -14.89 -3.87 -9.96
CA HIS A 68 -14.63 -5.31 -10.07
C HIS A 68 -13.42 -5.76 -9.25
N SER A 69 -13.43 -7.05 -8.91
CA SER A 69 -12.33 -7.78 -8.28
C SER A 69 -12.27 -9.19 -8.86
N LEU A 70 -11.19 -9.91 -8.58
CA LEU A 70 -11.08 -11.34 -8.86
C LEU A 70 -11.32 -12.13 -7.58
N ARG A 71 -12.43 -12.88 -7.53
CA ARG A 71 -12.70 -13.82 -6.45
C ARG A 71 -11.98 -15.13 -6.71
N VAL A 72 -11.26 -15.62 -5.71
CA VAL A 72 -10.56 -16.91 -5.73
C VAL A 72 -11.02 -17.72 -4.51
N SER A 73 -11.60 -18.89 -4.75
CA SER A 73 -12.06 -19.78 -3.68
C SER A 73 -11.41 -21.16 -3.74
N LEU A 74 -11.11 -21.72 -2.57
CA LEU A 74 -10.62 -23.07 -2.40
C LEU A 74 -11.43 -23.81 -1.33
N PRO A 75 -11.83 -25.07 -1.59
CA PRO A 75 -12.50 -25.89 -0.58
C PRO A 75 -11.53 -26.34 0.52
N ALA A 76 -12.08 -26.87 1.61
CA ALA A 76 -11.27 -27.37 2.72
C ALA A 76 -10.30 -28.48 2.28
N ALA A 77 -9.08 -28.48 2.85
CA ALA A 77 -8.02 -29.44 2.54
C ALA A 77 -7.53 -29.46 1.08
N ALA A 78 -7.91 -28.47 0.27
CA ALA A 78 -7.38 -28.29 -1.08
C ALA A 78 -6.12 -27.42 -1.11
N SER A 79 -5.42 -27.45 -2.23
CA SER A 79 -4.36 -26.50 -2.57
C SER A 79 -4.52 -26.06 -4.02
N GLY A 80 -4.03 -24.85 -4.32
CA GLY A 80 -4.22 -24.22 -5.61
C GLY A 80 -4.19 -22.71 -5.52
N GLY A 81 -4.70 -22.05 -6.54
CA GLY A 81 -4.82 -20.59 -6.57
C GLY A 81 -4.98 -20.09 -8.00
N VAL A 82 -4.36 -18.97 -8.32
CA VAL A 82 -4.46 -18.33 -9.64
C VAL A 82 -3.09 -17.96 -10.19
N GLN A 83 -2.97 -17.93 -11.51
CA GLN A 83 -1.76 -17.48 -12.19
C GLN A 83 -2.08 -16.70 -13.46
N THR A 84 -1.17 -15.83 -13.85
CA THR A 84 -1.20 -15.15 -15.14
C THR A 84 0.19 -15.09 -15.77
N ASP A 85 0.23 -15.17 -17.09
CA ASP A 85 1.44 -14.97 -17.89
C ASP A 85 1.43 -13.58 -18.58
N GLN A 86 0.39 -12.77 -18.31
CA GLN A 86 0.20 -11.44 -18.90
C GLN A 86 0.64 -10.36 -17.91
N VAL A 87 1.95 -10.30 -17.70
CA VAL A 87 2.60 -9.33 -16.81
C VAL A 87 3.38 -8.27 -17.61
N PRO A 88 3.68 -7.10 -17.04
CA PRO A 88 4.61 -6.14 -17.65
C PRO A 88 5.97 -6.81 -17.92
N ARG A 89 6.64 -6.43 -19.02
CA ARG A 89 7.90 -7.09 -19.42
C ARG A 89 9.08 -6.74 -18.50
N ASP A 90 9.22 -5.46 -18.13
CA ASP A 90 10.36 -4.95 -17.37
C ASP A 90 9.92 -4.48 -15.98
N TRP A 91 10.30 -5.25 -14.96
CA TRP A 91 10.03 -4.96 -13.56
C TRP A 91 11.26 -4.37 -12.86
N GLN A 92 12.44 -4.31 -13.51
CA GLN A 92 13.70 -3.94 -12.87
C GLN A 92 13.71 -2.50 -12.33
N ARG A 93 12.85 -1.63 -12.88
CA ARG A 93 12.75 -0.22 -12.51
C ARG A 93 11.94 0.04 -11.24
N TYR A 94 11.26 -0.98 -10.74
CA TYR A 94 10.39 -0.89 -9.57
C TYR A 94 11.00 -1.62 -8.39
N GLU A 95 10.54 -1.27 -7.19
CA GLU A 95 11.07 -1.84 -5.96
C GLU A 95 10.13 -2.90 -5.37
N ALA A 96 8.83 -2.79 -5.64
CA ALA A 96 7.82 -3.64 -5.05
C ALA A 96 6.71 -4.04 -6.03
N LEU A 97 6.22 -5.27 -5.85
CA LEU A 97 4.90 -5.72 -6.32
C LEU A 97 3.90 -5.40 -5.21
N GLN A 98 2.83 -4.68 -5.54
CA GLN A 98 1.74 -4.40 -4.62
C GLN A 98 0.41 -4.82 -5.22
N PHE A 99 -0.48 -5.35 -4.38
CA PHE A 99 -1.88 -5.60 -4.72
C PHE A 99 -2.77 -5.45 -3.49
N PHE A 100 -4.07 -5.32 -3.72
CA PHE A 100 -5.09 -5.37 -2.68
C PHE A 100 -5.63 -6.79 -2.55
N VAL A 101 -5.91 -7.20 -1.31
CA VAL A 101 -6.60 -8.44 -1.03
C VAL A 101 -7.60 -8.23 0.10
N TYR A 102 -8.82 -8.71 -0.09
CA TYR A 102 -9.74 -9.00 1.01
C TYR A 102 -9.75 -10.51 1.24
N ALA A 103 -9.46 -10.95 2.46
CA ALA A 103 -9.50 -12.36 2.82
C ALA A 103 -10.69 -12.62 3.76
N GLU A 104 -11.53 -13.61 3.47
CA GLU A 104 -12.60 -13.99 4.41
C GLU A 104 -12.05 -14.74 5.63
N GLN A 105 -10.97 -15.51 5.45
CA GLN A 105 -10.31 -16.28 6.49
C GLN A 105 -8.82 -15.91 6.56
N ALA A 106 -8.20 -16.12 7.72
CA ALA A 106 -6.75 -16.06 7.81
C ALA A 106 -6.14 -17.15 6.92
N ALA A 107 -5.18 -16.77 6.08
CA ALA A 107 -4.60 -17.69 5.11
C ALA A 107 -3.14 -17.35 4.87
N ARG A 108 -2.35 -18.35 4.49
CA ARG A 108 -0.97 -18.16 4.06
C ARG A 108 -0.92 -18.12 2.54
N LEU A 109 -0.64 -16.95 1.98
CA LEU A 109 -0.54 -16.71 0.55
C LEU A 109 0.90 -16.85 0.10
N SER A 110 1.17 -17.77 -0.81
CA SER A 110 2.42 -17.82 -1.57
C SER A 110 2.28 -17.01 -2.86
N VAL A 111 3.30 -16.22 -3.15
CA VAL A 111 3.45 -15.40 -4.35
C VAL A 111 4.73 -15.84 -5.03
N GLU A 112 4.62 -16.38 -6.23
CA GLU A 112 5.73 -16.84 -7.06
C GLU A 112 5.87 -15.94 -8.29
N LEU A 113 7.11 -15.52 -8.57
CA LEU A 113 7.50 -14.93 -9.84
C LEU A 113 8.40 -15.94 -10.58
N ALA A 114 8.20 -16.06 -11.89
CA ALA A 114 9.06 -16.88 -12.74
C ALA A 114 9.46 -16.14 -14.03
N ASP A 115 10.68 -16.43 -14.49
CA ASP A 115 11.20 -16.06 -15.81
C ASP A 115 11.37 -17.33 -16.68
N ASP A 116 12.22 -17.28 -17.71
CA ASP A 116 12.49 -18.40 -18.61
C ASP A 116 13.39 -19.51 -18.01
N LYS A 117 14.02 -19.27 -16.86
CA LYS A 117 15.07 -20.13 -16.28
C LYS A 117 14.82 -20.52 -14.83
N ALA A 118 14.15 -19.66 -14.07
CA ALA A 118 14.04 -19.73 -12.62
C ALA A 118 12.67 -19.27 -12.14
N ALA A 119 12.32 -19.71 -10.93
CA ALA A 119 11.18 -19.23 -10.18
C ALA A 119 11.61 -18.94 -8.73
N ALA A 120 11.02 -17.91 -8.13
CA ALA A 120 11.23 -17.57 -6.74
C ALA A 120 9.88 -17.29 -6.07
N GLU A 121 9.77 -17.70 -4.80
CA GLU A 121 8.53 -17.63 -4.03
C GLU A 121 8.72 -16.78 -2.78
N ARG A 122 7.67 -16.04 -2.42
CA ARG A 122 7.54 -15.31 -1.16
C ARG A 122 6.18 -15.58 -0.55
N THR A 123 6.16 -15.64 0.78
CA THR A 123 4.94 -15.97 1.53
C THR A 123 4.50 -14.78 2.35
N VAL A 124 3.19 -14.57 2.43
CA VAL A 124 2.54 -13.52 3.22
C VAL A 124 1.43 -14.16 4.04
N ASP A 125 1.40 -13.86 5.33
CA ASP A 125 0.27 -14.24 6.18
C ASP A 125 -0.83 -13.17 6.03
N LEU A 126 -2.03 -13.62 5.67
CA LEU A 126 -3.22 -12.80 5.49
C LEU A 126 -4.09 -12.88 6.74
N HIS A 127 -4.64 -11.74 7.15
CA HIS A 127 -5.65 -11.67 8.20
C HIS A 127 -7.04 -11.53 7.56
N PRO A 128 -8.11 -11.90 8.27
CA PRO A 128 -9.46 -11.62 7.79
C PRO A 128 -9.67 -10.12 7.57
N GLY A 129 -10.28 -9.75 6.45
CA GLY A 129 -10.57 -8.39 6.05
C GLY A 129 -9.67 -7.85 4.93
N ALA A 130 -9.75 -6.53 4.73
CA ALA A 130 -9.04 -5.81 3.68
C ALA A 130 -7.59 -5.48 4.09
N GLN A 131 -6.64 -5.76 3.20
CA GLN A 131 -5.24 -5.39 3.37
C GLN A 131 -4.51 -5.20 2.03
N HIS A 132 -3.45 -4.41 2.06
CA HIS A 132 -2.50 -4.30 0.97
C HIS A 132 -1.34 -5.27 1.20
N VAL A 133 -1.08 -6.09 0.19
CA VAL A 133 0.14 -6.91 0.13
C VAL A 133 1.18 -6.14 -0.65
N GLN A 134 2.40 -6.10 -0.12
CA GLN A 134 3.55 -5.46 -0.76
C GLN A 134 4.80 -6.32 -0.56
N LEU A 135 5.39 -6.75 -1.67
CA LEU A 135 6.57 -7.62 -1.69
C LEU A 135 7.72 -6.93 -2.40
N ARG A 136 8.92 -6.92 -1.81
CA ARG A 136 10.08 -6.31 -2.46
C ARG A 136 10.55 -7.21 -3.61
N LEU A 137 10.71 -6.63 -4.80
CA LEU A 137 11.12 -7.40 -5.98
C LEU A 137 12.52 -7.99 -5.83
N LYS A 138 13.43 -7.30 -5.13
CA LYS A 138 14.78 -7.81 -4.84
C LYS A 138 14.80 -9.07 -3.98
N GLU A 139 13.69 -9.41 -3.32
CA GLU A 139 13.58 -10.63 -2.54
C GLU A 139 13.29 -11.85 -3.42
N PHE A 140 12.90 -11.68 -4.69
CA PHE A 140 12.73 -12.79 -5.63
C PHE A 140 14.08 -13.19 -6.26
N SER A 141 14.99 -13.66 -5.42
CA SER A 141 16.36 -14.01 -5.81
C SER A 141 16.40 -15.05 -6.93
N GLY A 142 17.21 -14.80 -7.96
CA GLY A 142 17.40 -15.72 -9.09
C GLY A 142 16.46 -15.48 -10.27
N VAL A 143 15.41 -14.67 -10.11
CA VAL A 143 14.51 -14.27 -11.20
C VAL A 143 15.05 -13.00 -11.87
N ASP A 144 15.19 -13.01 -13.19
CA ASP A 144 15.48 -11.84 -14.02
C ASP A 144 14.22 -10.97 -14.14
N LEU A 145 14.18 -9.90 -13.34
CA LEU A 145 13.08 -8.93 -13.33
C LEU A 145 12.86 -8.21 -14.67
N ARG A 146 13.78 -8.30 -15.64
CA ARG A 146 13.57 -7.75 -17.00
C ARG A 146 12.74 -8.66 -17.91
N ARG A 147 12.50 -9.90 -17.45
CA ARG A 147 11.92 -10.99 -18.24
C ARG A 147 10.94 -11.80 -17.42
N VAL A 148 10.24 -11.18 -16.47
CA VAL A 148 9.18 -11.87 -15.72
C VAL A 148 8.13 -12.36 -16.71
N MET A 149 7.85 -13.66 -16.69
CA MET A 149 6.91 -14.30 -17.59
C MET A 149 5.65 -14.78 -16.88
N ARG A 150 5.71 -15.02 -15.57
CA ARG A 150 4.58 -15.55 -14.80
C ARG A 150 4.53 -14.96 -13.40
N LEU A 151 3.33 -14.61 -12.98
CA LEU A 151 2.96 -14.38 -11.59
C LEU A 151 1.97 -15.48 -11.18
N ARG A 152 2.27 -16.19 -10.09
CA ARG A 152 1.40 -17.22 -9.51
C ARG A 152 1.14 -16.90 -8.05
N LEU A 153 -0.12 -17.06 -7.64
CA LEU A 153 -0.59 -16.93 -6.27
C LEU A 153 -1.15 -18.28 -5.83
N SER A 154 -0.70 -18.79 -4.69
CA SER A 154 -1.11 -20.11 -4.18
C SER A 154 -1.44 -20.07 -2.70
N MET A 155 -2.38 -20.91 -2.28
CA MET A 155 -2.79 -21.04 -0.88
C MET A 155 -3.35 -22.44 -0.60
N GLY A 156 -3.44 -22.79 0.68
CA GLY A 156 -4.19 -23.96 1.16
C GLY A 156 -5.61 -23.57 1.57
N GLY A 157 -6.58 -24.46 1.34
CA GLY A 157 -7.98 -24.25 1.67
C GLY A 157 -8.38 -24.80 3.05
N PRO A 158 -9.51 -24.34 3.62
CA PRO A 158 -10.49 -23.47 2.97
C PRO A 158 -10.03 -22.00 2.95
N ALA A 159 -10.23 -21.34 1.80
CA ALA A 159 -9.87 -19.93 1.64
C ALA A 159 -10.73 -19.26 0.57
N THR A 160 -11.23 -18.06 0.86
CA THR A 160 -11.82 -17.15 -0.13
C THR A 160 -11.07 -15.83 -0.09
N LEU A 161 -10.48 -15.44 -1.22
CA LEU A 161 -9.80 -14.16 -1.41
C LEU A 161 -10.47 -13.35 -2.52
N TYR A 162 -10.48 -12.03 -2.37
CA TYR A 162 -10.82 -11.09 -3.42
C TYR A 162 -9.58 -10.26 -3.73
N LEU A 163 -9.07 -10.40 -4.94
CA LEU A 163 -7.81 -9.78 -5.38
C LEU A 163 -8.12 -8.59 -6.30
N ASP A 164 -7.36 -7.52 -6.15
CA ASP A 164 -7.51 -6.33 -6.98
C ASP A 164 -6.21 -5.51 -7.05
N ARG A 165 -6.12 -4.63 -8.04
CA ARG A 165 -5.15 -3.54 -8.16
C ARG A 165 -3.69 -3.98 -8.07
N PHE A 166 -3.31 -4.96 -8.90
CA PHE A 166 -1.91 -5.35 -9.05
C PHE A 166 -1.13 -4.25 -9.74
N ARG A 167 -0.03 -3.82 -9.10
CA ARG A 167 0.82 -2.74 -9.58
C ARG A 167 2.27 -2.94 -9.22
N LEU A 168 3.13 -2.32 -10.01
CA LEU A 168 4.55 -2.16 -9.69
C LEU A 168 4.78 -0.75 -9.15
N THR A 169 5.56 -0.61 -8.08
CA THR A 169 5.71 0.67 -7.38
C THR A 169 7.05 0.75 -6.63
N GLU A 170 7.32 1.91 -6.05
CA GLU A 170 8.33 2.07 -5.00
C GLU A 170 7.89 1.38 -3.71
N TYR A 171 8.86 0.91 -2.92
CA TYR A 171 8.54 0.24 -1.68
C TYR A 171 8.23 1.25 -0.58
N ASN A 172 7.05 1.13 0.02
CA ASN A 172 6.64 1.95 1.15
C ASN A 172 6.78 1.16 2.47
N PRO A 173 7.72 1.52 3.37
CA PRO A 173 7.92 0.82 4.63
C PRO A 173 6.75 0.97 5.61
N VAL A 174 6.03 2.09 5.55
CA VAL A 174 4.84 2.31 6.40
C VAL A 174 3.72 1.38 5.98
N LEU A 175 3.46 1.27 4.67
CA LEU A 175 2.48 0.34 4.14
C LEU A 175 2.85 -1.12 4.47
N ALA A 176 4.13 -1.48 4.38
CA ALA A 176 4.59 -2.82 4.73
C ALA A 176 4.41 -3.14 6.22
N ALA A 177 4.57 -2.15 7.10
CA ALA A 177 4.40 -2.32 8.54
C ALA A 177 2.91 -2.38 8.95
N LEU A 178 2.05 -1.57 8.31
CA LEU A 178 0.65 -1.40 8.71
C LEU A 178 -0.33 -2.25 7.90
N GLY A 179 0.05 -2.73 6.72
CA GLY A 179 -0.83 -3.44 5.80
C GLY A 179 -1.95 -2.58 5.20
N ARG A 180 -2.03 -1.30 5.55
CA ARG A 180 -3.00 -0.31 5.07
C ARG A 180 -2.30 1.03 4.85
N LEU A 181 -2.83 1.83 3.92
CA LEU A 181 -2.36 3.20 3.69
C LEU A 181 -3.00 4.21 4.66
N ASP A 182 -3.92 3.75 5.50
CA ASP A 182 -4.57 4.59 6.51
C ASP A 182 -3.55 4.88 7.62
N ALA A 183 -3.11 6.12 7.70
CA ALA A 183 -2.40 6.58 8.88
C ALA A 183 -3.41 6.72 10.02
N PRO A 184 -3.14 6.15 11.22
CA PRO A 184 -3.98 6.45 12.38
C PRO A 184 -4.01 7.97 12.60
N TYR A 185 -5.19 8.51 12.92
CA TYR A 185 -5.29 9.92 13.28
C TYR A 185 -4.49 10.17 14.54
N ALA A 186 -3.47 11.01 14.41
CA ALA A 186 -2.48 11.25 15.44
C ALA A 186 -2.42 12.77 15.69
N THR A 187 -2.61 13.21 16.94
CA THR A 187 -2.70 14.62 17.30
C THR A 187 -1.38 15.19 17.82
N GLU A 188 -0.30 14.39 17.84
CA GLU A 188 1.02 14.75 18.37
C GLU A 188 1.65 15.92 17.60
N ILE A 189 1.43 15.99 16.28
CA ILE A 189 1.89 17.08 15.44
C ILE A 189 0.88 18.22 15.49
N GLN A 190 1.09 19.17 16.39
CA GLN A 190 0.26 20.36 16.53
C GLN A 190 0.30 21.24 15.27
N THR A 191 -0.88 21.62 14.78
CA THR A 191 -1.01 22.62 13.72
C THR A 191 -1.07 24.03 14.28
N PRO A 192 -0.65 25.07 13.55
CA PRO A 192 -0.91 26.44 13.95
C PRO A 192 -2.43 26.72 13.90
N HIS A 193 -3.09 26.76 15.04
CA HIS A 193 -4.50 27.11 15.17
C HIS A 193 -4.78 27.82 16.49
N VAL A 194 -5.90 28.54 16.56
CA VAL A 194 -6.40 29.10 17.81
C VAL A 194 -7.16 27.99 18.56
N PRO A 195 -6.77 27.63 19.79
CA PRO A 195 -7.55 26.70 20.61
C PRO A 195 -8.81 27.41 21.11
N TRP A 196 -9.99 26.80 20.94
CA TRP A 196 -11.25 27.44 21.32
C TRP A 196 -12.28 26.51 21.97
N ALA A 197 -12.13 25.18 21.87
CA ALA A 197 -13.05 24.22 22.48
C ALA A 197 -12.35 22.93 22.96
N ASN A 198 -11.10 23.06 23.40
CA ASN A 198 -10.33 21.98 24.00
C ASN A 198 -9.60 22.49 25.26
N PRO A 199 -10.07 22.15 26.47
CA PRO A 199 -11.15 21.19 26.75
C PRO A 199 -12.55 21.75 26.41
N TYR A 200 -13.49 20.85 26.10
CA TYR A 200 -14.90 21.19 25.90
C TYR A 200 -15.67 21.03 27.23
N SER A 201 -16.54 22.00 27.55
CA SER A 201 -17.21 22.05 28.87
C SER A 201 -18.12 20.86 29.17
N ARG A 202 -18.51 20.07 28.17
CA ARG A 202 -19.33 18.86 28.32
C ARG A 202 -18.55 17.55 28.12
N GLY A 203 -17.22 17.63 28.08
CA GLY A 203 -16.32 16.50 27.85
C GLY A 203 -16.23 16.08 26.37
N PRO A 204 -15.39 15.08 26.04
CA PRO A 204 -15.09 14.73 24.65
C PRO A 204 -16.33 14.34 23.83
N ILE A 205 -16.44 14.90 22.62
CA ILE A 205 -17.47 14.53 21.66
C ILE A 205 -17.02 13.29 20.88
N SER A 206 -17.79 12.20 20.91
CA SER A 206 -17.55 11.04 20.05
C SER A 206 -17.99 11.35 18.62
N LEU A 207 -17.06 11.32 17.66
CA LEU A 207 -17.32 11.68 16.28
C LEU A 207 -16.88 10.54 15.34
N LEU A 208 -17.82 10.06 14.53
CA LEU A 208 -17.53 9.22 13.37
C LEU A 208 -17.23 10.14 12.19
N ILE A 209 -16.02 10.06 11.63
CA ILE A 209 -15.62 10.88 10.48
C ILE A 209 -15.11 9.99 9.35
N VAL A 210 -15.58 10.27 8.14
CA VAL A 210 -15.19 9.59 6.90
C VAL A 210 -14.63 10.64 5.95
N PRO A 211 -13.42 11.16 6.20
CA PRO A 211 -12.81 12.09 5.27
C PRO A 211 -12.28 11.30 4.07
N ASP A 212 -12.25 11.95 2.91
CA ASP A 212 -11.41 11.43 1.83
C ASP A 212 -9.92 11.49 2.22
N VAL A 213 -9.07 10.81 1.45
CA VAL A 213 -7.62 10.73 1.70
C VAL A 213 -6.97 12.12 1.77
N ALA A 214 -7.45 13.09 0.98
CA ALA A 214 -6.88 14.44 0.97
C ALA A 214 -7.29 15.26 2.20
N ASN A 215 -8.46 14.99 2.75
CA ASN A 215 -9.07 15.73 3.86
C ASN A 215 -8.89 15.05 5.23
N GLY A 216 -8.17 13.93 5.30
CA GLY A 216 -7.82 13.28 6.58
C GLY A 216 -7.11 14.21 7.56
N ARG A 217 -6.33 15.19 7.05
CA ARG A 217 -5.68 16.22 7.88
C ARG A 217 -6.69 17.11 8.60
N SER A 218 -7.82 17.44 7.96
CA SER A 218 -8.87 18.27 8.53
C SER A 218 -9.54 17.61 9.75
N ALA A 219 -9.65 16.27 9.74
CA ALA A 219 -10.13 15.52 10.89
C ALA A 219 -9.20 15.66 12.11
N VAL A 220 -7.88 15.59 11.89
CA VAL A 220 -6.87 15.80 12.94
C VAL A 220 -6.92 17.22 13.46
N GLU A 221 -7.00 18.23 12.59
CA GLU A 221 -7.10 19.64 13.02
C GLU A 221 -8.37 19.92 13.82
N LEU A 222 -9.49 19.34 13.42
CA LEU A 222 -10.73 19.42 14.18
C LEU A 222 -10.53 18.84 15.59
N ALA A 223 -9.86 17.69 15.69
CA ALA A 223 -9.60 17.04 16.98
C ALA A 223 -8.57 17.77 17.86
N GLN A 224 -7.72 18.61 17.28
CA GLN A 224 -6.85 19.50 18.06
C GLN A 224 -7.63 20.71 18.61
N ARG A 225 -8.57 21.27 17.83
CA ARG A 225 -9.34 22.47 18.18
C ARG A 225 -10.52 22.20 19.12
N LEU A 226 -11.17 21.05 18.95
CA LEU A 226 -12.34 20.60 19.66
C LEU A 226 -12.00 19.28 20.35
N GLU A 227 -12.33 19.13 21.63
CA GLU A 227 -12.12 17.88 22.36
C GLU A 227 -13.02 16.78 21.77
N VAL A 228 -12.50 16.00 20.82
CA VAL A 228 -13.23 14.92 20.15
C VAL A 228 -12.48 13.59 20.22
N LYS A 229 -13.24 12.50 20.25
CA LYS A 229 -12.76 11.14 20.03
C LYS A 229 -13.12 10.72 18.62
N LEU A 230 -12.12 10.64 17.74
CA LEU A 230 -12.32 10.25 16.35
C LEU A 230 -12.46 8.73 16.25
N HIS A 231 -13.52 8.30 15.58
CA HIS A 231 -13.67 6.93 15.11
C HIS A 231 -13.50 6.94 13.59
N ALA A 232 -12.51 6.19 13.09
CA ALA A 232 -12.34 5.94 11.67
C ALA A 232 -13.24 4.76 11.27
N VAL A 233 -13.87 4.85 10.10
CA VAL A 233 -14.47 3.66 9.46
C VAL A 233 -13.33 2.85 8.88
N THR A 234 -13.02 1.72 9.52
CA THR A 234 -11.95 0.79 9.09
C THR A 234 -12.47 -0.29 8.18
#